data_AF-A0A9P4S8C0-F1
#
_entry.id   AF-A0A9P4S8C0-F1
#
_cell.length_a   1.000
_cell.length_b   1.000
_cell.length_c   1.000
_cell.angle_alpha   90.00
_cell.angle_beta   90.00
_cell.angle_gamma   90.00
#
_symmetry.space_group_name_H-M   'P 1'
#
loop_
_entity.id
_entity.type
_entity.pdbx_description
1 polymer ?
#
loop_
_entity_poly.entity_id
_entity_poly.type
_entity_poly.pdbx_seq_one_letter_code
_entity_poly.pdbx_strand_id
1 'polypeptide(L)'
;MEAELFAILKALEGEKTQCEKGQSIARKLWVFVDSQAALKRLQKNSLDGGQELSVLITDLCNTLNNEQGMKITFCWVPGHKNIFWDDVADKLDKKGLERKPIGTLFTSLSHIKRKCKEKILSDWKKN
;
A
#
# COMPACT_ATOMS: atom_id res chain seq x y z
N MET A 1 2.71 7.20 -2.37
CA MET A 1 3.13 6.01 -3.15
C MET A 1 3.47 4.85 -2.23
N GLU A 2 4.40 5.00 -1.28
CA GLU A 2 4.68 3.90 -0.33
C GLU A 2 3.53 3.64 0.65
N ALA A 3 2.76 4.66 1.04
CA ALA A 3 1.57 4.49 1.88
C ALA A 3 0.53 3.53 1.23
N GLU A 4 0.27 3.70 -0.07
CA GLU A 4 -0.64 2.82 -0.83
C GLU A 4 -0.17 1.37 -0.85
N LEU A 5 1.12 1.14 -1.14
CA LEU A 5 1.69 -0.20 -1.14
C LEU A 5 1.66 -0.81 0.27
N PHE A 6 1.91 0.00 1.29
CA PHE A 6 1.82 -0.44 2.68
C PHE A 6 0.37 -0.80 3.07
N ALA A 7 -0.63 -0.02 2.64
CA ALA A 7 -2.04 -0.33 2.86
C ALA A 7 -2.42 -1.67 2.21
N ILE A 8 -1.98 -1.90 0.96
CA ILE A 8 -2.17 -3.17 0.26
C ILE A 8 -1.52 -4.32 1.04
N LEU A 9 -0.26 -4.15 1.49
CA LEU A 9 0.44 -5.17 2.27
C LEU A 9 -0.34 -5.52 3.55
N LYS A 10 -0.80 -4.50 4.30
CA LYS A 10 -1.56 -4.71 5.54
C LYS A 10 -2.91 -5.39 5.30
N ALA A 11 -3.58 -5.08 4.19
CA ALA A 11 -4.81 -5.76 3.81
C ALA A 11 -4.58 -7.26 3.56
N LEU A 12 -3.51 -7.61 2.83
CA LEU A 12 -3.14 -9.00 2.55
C LEU A 12 -2.69 -9.76 3.81
N GLU A 13 -1.94 -9.13 4.71
CA GLU A 13 -1.57 -9.71 6.01
C GLU A 13 -2.81 -9.99 6.88
N GLY A 14 -3.79 -9.08 6.85
CA GLY A 14 -5.07 -9.26 7.51
C GLY A 14 -5.82 -10.49 6.98
N GLU A 15 -5.86 -10.66 5.66
CA GLU A 15 -6.49 -11.83 5.04
C GLU A 15 -5.75 -13.13 5.39
N LYS A 16 -4.42 -13.14 5.32
CA LYS A 16 -3.61 -14.29 5.75
C LYS A 16 -3.92 -14.69 7.20
N THR A 17 -4.07 -13.72 8.09
CA THR A 17 -4.42 -13.98 9.49
C THR A 17 -5.82 -14.56 9.64
N GLN A 18 -6.79 -14.14 8.81
CA GLN A 18 -8.14 -14.70 8.82
C GLN A 18 -8.18 -16.13 8.25
N CYS A 19 -7.41 -16.37 7.20
CA CYS A 19 -7.13 -17.69 6.63
C CYS A 19 -6.55 -18.67 7.67
N GLU A 20 -5.51 -18.27 8.40
CA GLU A 20 -4.88 -19.09 9.45
C GLU A 20 -5.84 -19.42 10.60
N LYS A 21 -6.78 -18.52 10.91
CA LYS A 21 -7.82 -18.74 11.92
C LYS A 21 -8.98 -19.62 11.43
N GLY A 22 -8.93 -20.09 10.17
CA GLY A 22 -10.02 -20.84 9.54
C GLY A 22 -11.29 -20.02 9.31
N GLN A 23 -11.18 -18.69 9.37
CA GLN A 23 -12.32 -17.77 9.22
C GLN A 23 -12.46 -17.25 7.79
N SER A 24 -11.44 -17.45 6.94
CA SER A 24 -11.55 -17.14 5.52
C SER A 24 -12.12 -18.33 4.74
N ILE A 25 -13.22 -18.07 4.05
CA ILE A 25 -13.92 -19.00 3.16
C ILE A 25 -13.69 -18.60 1.69
N ALA A 26 -13.03 -17.46 1.46
CA ALA A 26 -12.96 -16.82 0.16
C ALA A 26 -11.76 -17.31 -0.65
N ARG A 27 -12.03 -18.12 -1.69
CA ARG A 27 -11.01 -18.51 -2.69
C ARG A 27 -10.63 -17.40 -3.66
N LYS A 28 -11.28 -16.22 -3.56
CA LYS A 28 -11.07 -15.08 -4.45
C LYS A 28 -11.04 -13.79 -3.64
N LEU A 29 -9.96 -13.04 -3.76
CA LEU A 29 -9.78 -11.75 -3.11
C LEU A 29 -9.69 -10.65 -4.17
N TRP A 30 -10.52 -9.62 -4.02
CA TRP A 30 -10.52 -8.45 -4.88
C TRP A 30 -10.00 -7.25 -4.10
N VAL A 31 -8.89 -6.68 -4.57
CA VAL A 31 -8.27 -5.51 -3.95
C VAL A 31 -8.48 -4.32 -4.87
N PHE A 32 -9.28 -3.36 -4.41
CA PHE A 32 -9.53 -2.12 -5.14
C PHE A 32 -8.49 -1.09 -4.73
N VAL A 33 -7.86 -0.47 -5.73
CA VAL A 33 -6.77 0.49 -5.54
C VAL A 33 -7.05 1.71 -6.41
N ASP A 34 -7.09 2.89 -5.80
CA ASP A 34 -7.33 4.16 -6.50
C ASP A 34 -6.05 4.71 -7.17
N SER A 35 -4.89 4.28 -6.68
CA SER A 35 -3.58 4.69 -7.14
C SER A 35 -3.06 3.86 -8.33
N GLN A 36 -3.20 4.40 -9.55
CA GLN A 36 -2.59 3.81 -10.75
C GLN A 36 -1.07 3.65 -10.62
N ALA A 37 -0.40 4.53 -9.86
CA ALA A 37 1.04 4.47 -9.66
C ALA A 37 1.43 3.26 -8.80
N ALA A 38 0.62 2.90 -7.78
CA ALA A 38 0.83 1.70 -6.98
C ALA A 38 0.65 0.43 -7.82
N LEU A 39 -0.41 0.36 -8.64
CA LEU A 39 -0.67 -0.77 -9.53
C LEU A 39 0.44 -0.97 -10.57
N LYS A 40 0.88 0.12 -11.22
CA LYS A 40 2.01 0.06 -12.16
C LYS A 40 3.29 -0.43 -11.50
N ARG A 41 3.47 -0.15 -10.21
CA ARG A 41 4.64 -0.58 -9.44
C ARG A 41 4.57 -2.06 -9.06
N LEU A 42 3.39 -2.58 -8.72
CA LEU A 42 3.15 -4.02 -8.54
C LEU A 42 3.33 -4.81 -9.85
N GLN A 43 3.02 -4.21 -10.99
CA GLN A 43 3.22 -4.82 -12.30
C GLN A 43 4.67 -4.83 -12.77
N LYS A 44 5.52 -3.93 -12.24
CA LYS A 44 6.87 -3.71 -12.72
C LYS A 44 7.87 -4.28 -11.73
N ASN A 45 8.41 -5.46 -12.02
CA ASN A 45 9.58 -6.05 -11.35
C ASN A 45 10.86 -5.25 -11.71
N SER A 46 10.91 -3.95 -11.40
CA SER A 46 12.07 -3.10 -11.68
C SER A 46 12.95 -2.92 -10.45
N LEU A 47 14.26 -3.06 -10.65
CA LEU A 47 15.35 -3.00 -9.67
C LEU A 47 15.60 -1.61 -9.04
N ASP A 48 14.57 -0.76 -8.84
CA ASP A 48 14.70 0.57 -8.26
C ASP A 48 14.32 0.65 -6.76
N GLY A 49 14.82 1.68 -6.06
CA GLY A 49 14.56 1.90 -4.62
C GLY A 49 13.08 2.06 -4.29
N GLY A 50 12.61 1.32 -3.28
CA GLY A 50 11.19 1.15 -2.90
C GLY A 50 10.58 -0.20 -3.33
N GLN A 51 11.42 -1.19 -3.67
CA GLN A 51 11.03 -2.56 -4.02
C GLN A 51 10.54 -3.39 -2.84
N GLU A 52 11.02 -3.14 -1.62
CA GLU A 52 10.78 -4.02 -0.48
C GLU A 52 9.29 -4.32 -0.28
N LEU A 53 8.44 -3.28 -0.29
CA LEU A 53 6.99 -3.47 -0.17
C LEU A 53 6.40 -4.24 -1.37
N SER A 54 6.87 -3.99 -2.59
CA SER A 54 6.36 -4.68 -3.79
C SER A 54 6.75 -6.16 -3.81
N VAL A 55 7.97 -6.48 -3.38
CA VAL A 55 8.46 -7.85 -3.21
C VAL A 55 7.66 -8.55 -2.11
N LEU A 56 7.50 -7.93 -0.93
CA LEU A 56 6.72 -8.49 0.16
C LEU A 56 5.26 -8.75 -0.23
N ILE A 57 4.64 -7.83 -0.97
CA ILE A 57 3.27 -8.01 -1.50
C ILE A 57 3.23 -9.19 -2.48
N THR A 58 4.22 -9.31 -3.37
CA THR A 58 4.28 -10.39 -4.36
C THR A 58 4.48 -11.75 -3.69
N ASP A 59 5.41 -11.83 -2.74
CA ASP A 59 5.67 -13.04 -1.96
C ASP A 59 4.43 -13.46 -1.17
N LEU A 60 3.78 -12.50 -0.50
CA LEU A 60 2.55 -12.77 0.24
C LEU A 60 1.40 -13.22 -0.67
N CYS A 61 1.27 -12.63 -1.86
CA CYS A 61 0.31 -13.09 -2.86
C CYS A 61 0.59 -14.53 -3.30
N ASN A 62 1.87 -14.88 -3.51
CA ASN A 62 2.28 -16.23 -3.88
C ASN A 62 2.01 -17.23 -2.75
N THR A 63 2.32 -16.87 -1.50
CA THR A 63 1.99 -17.66 -0.31
C THR A 63 0.49 -17.93 -0.23
N LEU A 64 -0.33 -16.88 -0.33
CA LEU A 64 -1.79 -17.02 -0.28
C LEU A 64 -2.34 -17.86 -1.44
N ASN A 65 -1.78 -17.72 -2.64
CA ASN A 65 -2.19 -18.55 -3.78
C ASN A 65 -1.79 -20.02 -3.60
N ASN A 66 -0.56 -20.30 -3.16
CA ASN A 66 -0.03 -21.65 -3.05
C ASN A 66 -0.59 -22.41 -1.84
N GLU A 67 -0.73 -21.74 -0.69
CA GLU A 67 -1.16 -22.37 0.56
C GLU A 67 -2.68 -22.43 0.69
N GLN A 68 -3.40 -21.42 0.18
CA GLN A 68 -4.85 -21.28 0.37
C GLN A 68 -5.64 -21.46 -0.94
N GLY A 69 -4.96 -21.58 -2.09
CA GLY A 69 -5.62 -21.62 -3.40
C GLY A 69 -6.33 -20.29 -3.73
N MET A 70 -5.93 -19.18 -3.10
CA MET A 70 -6.63 -17.92 -3.21
C MET A 70 -6.20 -17.13 -4.45
N LYS A 71 -7.17 -16.80 -5.31
CA LYS A 71 -6.95 -15.96 -6.48
C LYS A 71 -7.12 -14.48 -6.11
N ILE A 72 -6.01 -13.75 -6.11
CA ILE A 72 -5.97 -12.32 -5.80
C ILE A 72 -6.06 -11.52 -7.10
N THR A 73 -6.96 -10.53 -7.15
CA THR A 73 -7.13 -9.63 -8.31
C THR A 73 -7.07 -8.18 -7.85
N PHE A 74 -6.18 -7.40 -8.45
CA PHE A 74 -6.09 -5.96 -8.23
C PHE A 74 -6.90 -5.20 -9.28
N CYS A 75 -7.81 -4.35 -8.84
CA CYS A 75 -8.68 -3.55 -9.70
C CYS A 75 -8.41 -2.06 -9.47
N TRP A 76 -8.13 -1.34 -10.55
CA TRP A 76 -8.08 0.11 -10.48
C TRP A 76 -9.48 0.70 -10.34
N VAL A 77 -9.66 1.65 -9.42
CA VAL A 77 -10.87 2.45 -9.28
C VAL A 77 -10.53 3.94 -9.36
N PRO A 78 -11.42 4.78 -9.91
CA PRO A 78 -11.21 6.22 -9.88
C PRO A 78 -11.47 6.75 -8.47
N GLY A 79 -10.43 7.29 -7.82
CA GLY A 79 -10.56 7.92 -6.51
C GLY A 79 -11.48 9.14 -6.52
N HIS A 80 -12.07 9.45 -5.36
CA HIS A 80 -12.93 10.64 -5.13
C HIS A 80 -14.18 10.73 -6.03
N LYS A 81 -14.75 9.58 -6.40
CA LYS A 81 -16.01 9.50 -7.15
C LYS A 81 -17.24 9.15 -6.30
N ASN A 82 -17.22 9.46 -4.99
CA ASN A 82 -18.24 9.06 -4.02
C ASN A 82 -18.46 7.53 -3.97
N ILE A 83 -17.39 6.74 -4.12
CA ILE A 83 -17.46 5.31 -3.88
C ILE A 83 -17.39 5.13 -2.37
N PHE A 84 -18.52 4.76 -1.75
CA PHE A 84 -18.65 4.69 -0.29
C PHE A 84 -17.50 3.94 0.40
N TRP A 85 -17.08 2.79 -0.16
CA TRP A 85 -16.02 1.97 0.41
C TRP A 85 -14.62 2.60 0.28
N ASP A 86 -14.40 3.36 -0.80
CA ASP A 86 -13.16 4.12 -1.04
C ASP A 86 -13.06 5.26 -0.02
N ASP A 87 -14.14 6.04 0.13
CA ASP A 87 -14.21 7.14 1.10
C ASP A 87 -14.05 6.66 2.55
N VAL A 88 -14.54 5.46 2.87
CA VAL A 88 -14.34 4.83 4.19
C VAL A 88 -12.88 4.45 4.41
N ALA A 89 -12.22 3.82 3.43
CA ALA A 89 -10.80 3.49 3.52
C ALA A 89 -9.94 4.75 3.72
N ASP A 90 -10.22 5.78 2.93
CA ASP A 90 -9.52 7.06 2.93
C ASP A 90 -9.65 7.79 4.29
N LYS A 91 -10.83 7.66 4.92
CA LYS A 91 -11.10 8.20 6.25
C LYS A 91 -10.39 7.42 7.36
N LEU A 92 -10.28 6.10 7.23
CA LEU A 92 -9.55 5.26 8.17
C LEU A 92 -8.05 5.53 8.13
N ASP A 93 -7.49 5.73 6.95
CA ASP A 93 -6.08 6.08 6.78
C ASP A 93 -5.74 7.43 7.41
N LYS A 94 -6.58 8.45 7.17
CA LYS A 94 -6.45 9.76 7.83
C LYS A 94 -6.50 9.64 9.35
N LYS A 95 -7.41 8.82 9.88
CA LYS A 95 -7.50 8.55 11.33
C LYS A 95 -6.28 7.78 11.86
N GLY A 96 -5.63 6.96 11.03
CA GLY A 96 -4.38 6.29 11.35
C GLY A 96 -3.21 7.25 11.54
N LEU A 97 -3.14 8.32 10.73
CA LEU A 97 -2.11 9.36 10.82
C LEU A 97 -2.21 10.19 12.11
N GLU A 98 -3.39 10.29 12.72
CA GLU A 98 -3.60 11.00 14.00
C GLU A 98 -3.09 10.21 15.21
N ARG A 99 -2.85 8.90 15.06
CA ARG A 99 -2.35 8.05 16.14
C ARG A 99 -0.83 8.14 16.23
N LYS A 100 -0.29 8.11 17.45
CA LYS A 100 1.16 7.98 17.64
C LYS A 100 1.64 6.67 17.01
N PRO A 101 2.66 6.70 16.14
CA PRO A 101 3.19 5.48 15.54
C PRO A 101 3.69 4.53 16.63
N ILE A 102 3.29 3.26 16.53
CA ILE A 102 3.72 2.19 17.43
C ILE A 102 4.93 1.53 16.76
N GLY A 103 6.12 1.65 17.36
CA GLY A 103 7.37 1.06 16.85
C GLY A 103 8.43 2.07 16.40
N THR A 104 9.49 1.58 15.75
CA THR A 104 10.59 2.39 15.23
C THR A 104 10.13 3.28 14.08
N LEU A 105 10.33 4.59 14.22
CA LEU A 105 10.05 5.57 13.17
C LEU A 105 10.98 5.32 11.98
N PHE A 106 10.45 4.78 10.89
CA PHE A 106 11.14 4.77 9.60
C PHE A 106 10.52 5.82 8.69
N THR A 107 11.35 6.46 7.86
CA THR A 107 10.91 7.43 6.86
C THR A 107 11.46 7.02 5.51
N SER A 108 10.69 7.26 4.44
CA SER A 108 11.11 6.81 3.13
C SER A 108 12.18 7.70 2.53
N LEU A 109 13.10 7.11 1.77
CA LEU A 109 14.10 7.86 1.01
C LEU A 109 13.45 8.86 0.05
N SER A 110 12.28 8.53 -0.50
CA SER A 110 11.50 9.45 -1.33
C SER A 110 10.98 10.65 -0.53
N HIS A 111 10.54 10.45 0.72
CA HIS A 111 10.12 11.55 1.59
C HIS A 111 11.29 12.47 1.93
N ILE A 112 12.45 11.90 2.28
CA ILE A 112 13.69 12.67 2.54
C ILE A 112 14.09 13.46 1.28
N LYS A 113 14.18 12.81 0.11
CA LYS A 113 14.54 13.46 -1.16
C LYS A 113 13.61 14.62 -1.49
N ARG A 114 12.30 14.43 -1.30
CA ARG A 114 11.31 15.49 -1.50
C ARG A 114 11.56 16.66 -0.53
N LYS A 115 11.78 16.39 0.76
CA LYS A 115 12.07 17.43 1.75
C LYS A 115 13.35 18.21 1.46
N CYS A 116 14.41 17.52 1.02
CA CYS A 116 15.64 18.17 0.57
C CYS A 116 15.37 19.10 -0.63
N LYS A 117 14.61 18.62 -1.63
CA LYS A 117 14.26 19.43 -2.81
C LYS A 117 13.39 20.64 -2.45
N GLU A 118 12.40 20.47 -1.57
CA GLU A 118 11.55 21.56 -1.06
C GLU A 118 12.39 22.63 -0.37
N LYS A 119 13.38 22.21 0.45
CA LYS A 119 14.27 23.14 1.15
C LYS A 119 15.18 23.91 0.19
N ILE A 120 15.81 23.22 -0.75
CA ILE A 120 16.64 23.86 -1.79
C ILE A 120 15.83 24.90 -2.57
N LEU A 121 14.58 24.58 -2.96
CA LEU A 121 13.69 25.52 -3.66
C LEU A 121 13.29 26.72 -2.80
N SER A 122 13.04 26.51 -1.51
CA SER A 122 12.76 27.59 -0.55
C SER A 122 13.96 28.53 -0.41
N ASP A 123 15.16 27.98 -0.27
CA ASP A 123 16.39 28.76 -0.09
C ASP A 123 16.76 29.54 -1.37
N TRP A 124 16.45 28.97 -2.54
CA TRP A 124 16.57 29.66 -3.83
C TRP A 124 15.58 30.81 -4.03
N LYS A 125 14.38 30.75 -3.44
CA LYS A 125 13.38 31.83 -3.55
C LYS A 125 13.61 32.99 -2.57
N LYS A 126 14.50 32.80 -1.59
CA LYS A 126 14.83 33.82 -0.57
C LYS A 126 16.08 34.62 -0.91
N ASN A 127 16.82 34.23 -1.94
CA ASN A 127 17.88 35.02 -2.57
C ASN A 127 17.35 35.60 -3.89
#